data_AF-W4PIE7-F1
#
_entry.id   AF-W4PIE7-F1
#
_cell.length_a   1.000
_cell.length_b   1.000
_cell.length_c   1.000
_cell.angle_alpha   90.00
_cell.angle_beta   90.00
_cell.angle_gamma   90.00
#
_symmetry.space_group_name_H-M   'P 1'
#
loop_
_entity.id
_entity.type
_entity.pdbx_description
1 polymer ?
#
loop_
_entity_poly.entity_id
_entity_poly.type
_entity_poly.pdbx_seq_one_letter_code
_entity_poly.pdbx_strand_id
1 'polypeptide(L)'
;MVYLYQGLLSLAQLLLPSDILLKFKEVRIEEDNSLIRIYLDEMLMDSYKKNSDLESKVFREAVVIRDFPIRNKGVDLIVRRRR
;
A
#
# COMPACT_ATOMS: atom_id res chain seq x y z
N MET A 1 -1.77 -22.92 -6.31
CA MET A 1 -1.26 -21.53 -6.32
C MET A 1 -2.35 -20.49 -6.01
N VAL A 2 -3.57 -20.60 -6.57
CA VAL A 2 -4.70 -19.66 -6.33
C VAL A 2 -5.10 -19.55 -4.83
N TYR A 3 -5.17 -20.67 -4.11
CA TYR A 3 -5.61 -20.70 -2.71
C TYR A 3 -4.64 -20.03 -1.72
N LEU A 4 -3.32 -20.05 -2.00
CA LEU A 4 -2.33 -19.42 -1.14
C LEU A 4 -2.47 -17.89 -1.15
N TYR A 5 -2.76 -17.33 -2.33
CA TYR A 5 -2.96 -15.90 -2.52
C TYR A 5 -4.23 -15.41 -1.81
N GLN A 6 -5.29 -16.21 -1.83
CA GLN A 6 -6.53 -15.93 -1.08
C GLN A 6 -6.29 -15.92 0.42
N GLY A 7 -5.55 -16.91 0.96
CA GLY A 7 -5.23 -16.94 2.40
C GLY A 7 -4.41 -15.74 2.87
N LEU A 8 -3.38 -15.36 2.11
CA LEU A 8 -2.56 -14.18 2.41
C LEU A 8 -3.36 -12.88 2.33
N LEU A 9 -4.25 -12.75 1.33
CA LEU A 9 -5.12 -11.59 1.19
C LEU A 9 -6.10 -11.49 2.36
N SER A 10 -6.73 -12.59 2.77
CA SER A 10 -7.62 -12.60 3.93
C SER A 10 -6.90 -12.19 5.21
N LEU A 11 -5.65 -12.62 5.40
CA LEU A 11 -4.84 -12.18 6.54
C LEU A 11 -4.52 -10.68 6.47
N ALA A 12 -4.15 -10.17 5.29
CA ALA A 12 -3.90 -8.74 5.10
C ALA A 12 -5.15 -7.89 5.38
N GLN A 13 -6.35 -8.35 5.03
CA GLN A 13 -7.62 -7.67 5.31
C GLN A 13 -7.95 -7.56 6.81
N LEU A 14 -7.38 -8.44 7.64
CA LEU A 14 -7.53 -8.34 9.10
C LEU A 14 -6.56 -7.32 9.71
N LEU A 15 -5.44 -7.06 9.04
CA LEU A 15 -4.36 -6.21 9.56
C LEU A 15 -4.44 -4.78 9.03
N LEU A 16 -4.90 -4.60 7.80
CA LEU A 16 -4.93 -3.32 7.11
C LEU A 16 -6.37 -2.89 6.82
N PRO A 17 -6.68 -1.58 6.90
CA PRO A 17 -7.95 -1.04 6.42
C PRO A 17 -8.23 -1.49 4.98
N SER A 18 -9.47 -1.88 4.70
CA SER A 18 -9.91 -2.37 3.38
C SER A 18 -9.62 -1.38 2.26
N ASP A 19 -9.74 -0.08 2.54
CA ASP A 19 -9.41 0.99 1.60
C ASP A 19 -7.95 0.97 1.13
N ILE A 20 -7.00 0.62 2.00
CA ILE A 20 -5.59 0.52 1.63
C ILE A 20 -5.40 -0.58 0.59
N LEU A 21 -6.00 -1.75 0.83
CA LEU A 21 -5.87 -2.91 -0.06
C LEU A 21 -6.57 -2.72 -1.41
N LEU A 22 -7.61 -1.89 -1.47
CA LEU A 22 -8.35 -1.61 -2.69
C LEU A 22 -7.72 -0.50 -3.54
N LYS A 23 -7.13 0.51 -2.88
CA LYS A 23 -6.68 1.74 -3.55
C LYS A 23 -5.18 1.79 -3.75
N PHE A 24 -4.40 1.01 -2.99
CA PHE A 24 -2.95 1.08 -3.02
C PHE A 24 -2.34 -0.26 -3.39
N LYS A 25 -1.27 -0.21 -4.16
CA LYS A 25 -0.41 -1.36 -4.43
C LYS A 25 0.86 -1.27 -3.60
N GLU A 26 1.29 -2.40 -3.07
CA GLU A 26 2.65 -2.55 -2.57
C GLU A 26 3.63 -2.42 -3.74
N VAL A 27 4.66 -1.61 -3.54
CA VAL A 27 5.71 -1.37 -4.55
C VAL A 27 7.10 -1.70 -4.05
N ARG A 28 7.29 -1.77 -2.73
CA ARG A 28 8.51 -2.20 -2.08
C ARG A 28 8.22 -2.55 -0.62
N ILE A 29 8.91 -3.55 -0.11
CA ILE A 29 9.01 -3.82 1.33
C ILE A 29 10.50 -3.80 1.70
N GLU A 30 10.84 -3.09 2.77
CA GLU A 30 12.15 -3.09 3.37
C GLU A 30 12.04 -3.54 4.83
N GLU A 31 12.96 -4.39 5.26
CA GLU A 31 13.01 -4.90 6.62
C GLU A 31 14.42 -4.69 7.17
N ASP A 32 14.50 -4.06 8.34
CA ASP A 32 15.72 -4.01 9.15
C ASP A 32 15.51 -4.77 10.46
N ASN A 33 16.48 -4.69 11.39
CA ASN A 33 16.41 -5.43 12.65
C ASN A 33 15.28 -4.96 13.57
N SER A 34 14.78 -3.73 13.39
CA SER A 34 13.85 -3.07 14.32
C SER A 34 12.58 -2.52 13.66
N LEU A 35 12.55 -2.39 12.34
CA LEU A 35 11.51 -1.70 11.60
C LEU A 35 11.26 -2.38 10.25
N ILE A 36 9.98 -2.47 9.90
CA ILE A 36 9.50 -2.87 8.59
C ILE A 36 8.91 -1.63 7.93
N ARG A 37 9.33 -1.33 6.70
CA ARG A 37 8.80 -0.24 5.88
C ARG A 37 8.07 -0.82 4.68
N ILE A 38 6.78 -0.53 4.57
CA ILE A 38 5.94 -0.99 3.45
C ILE A 38 5.59 0.22 2.60
N TYR A 39 6.09 0.25 1.37
CA TYR A 39 5.87 1.35 0.44
C TYR A 39 4.64 1.07 -0.42
N LEU A 40 3.72 2.02 -0.44
CA LEU A 40 2.40 1.89 -1.04
C LEU A 40 2.14 3.04 -2.03
N ASP A 41 1.77 2.70 -3.25
CA ASP A 41 1.38 3.68 -4.29
C ASP A 41 -0.10 3.59 -4.60
N GLU A 42 -0.79 4.73 -4.65
CA GLU A 42 -2.18 4.79 -5.06
C GLU A 42 -2.34 4.36 -6.54
N MET A 43 -3.23 3.40 -6.76
CA MET A 43 -3.59 2.88 -8.06
C MET A 43 -4.42 3.90 -8.85
N LEU A 44 -4.27 3.91 -10.17
CA LEU A 44 -5.21 4.61 -11.05
C LEU A 44 -6.48 3.76 -11.14
N MET A 45 -7.61 4.25 -10.61
CA MET A 45 -8.88 3.59 -10.90
C MET A 45 -9.28 3.82 -12.35
N ASP A 46 -9.88 2.81 -12.98
CA ASP A 46 -10.30 2.87 -14.39
C ASP A 46 -11.33 3.98 -14.66
N SER A 47 -12.05 4.45 -13.64
CA SER A 47 -12.93 5.62 -13.71
C SER A 47 -12.20 6.90 -14.13
N TYR A 48 -10.90 7.02 -13.86
CA TYR A 48 -10.09 8.19 -14.23
C TYR A 48 -9.56 8.13 -15.67
N LYS A 49 -9.50 6.95 -16.31
CA LYS A 49 -8.99 6.79 -17.68
C LYS A 49 -9.86 7.43 -18.76
N LYS A 50 -11.08 7.85 -18.42
CA LYS A 50 -12.04 8.45 -19.37
C LYS A 50 -11.75 9.91 -19.70
N ASN A 51 -10.93 10.60 -18.89
CA ASN A 51 -10.49 11.96 -19.17
C ASN A 51 -9.08 11.90 -19.77
N SER A 52 -8.98 12.10 -21.08
CA SER A 52 -7.74 12.00 -21.87
C SER A 52 -6.65 13.02 -21.49
N ASP A 53 -6.93 13.96 -20.61
CA ASP A 53 -5.97 14.89 -20.00
C ASP A 53 -5.53 14.39 -18.61
N LEU A 54 -5.18 13.10 -18.51
CA LEU A 54 -4.71 12.47 -17.29
C LEU A 54 -3.47 13.22 -16.77
N GLU A 55 -3.70 14.09 -15.80
CA GLU A 55 -2.68 14.73 -15.00
C GLU A 55 -1.70 13.67 -14.49
N SER A 56 -0.54 13.67 -15.16
CA SER A 56 0.80 13.35 -14.71
C SER A 56 1.01 12.08 -13.85
N LYS A 57 2.07 11.32 -14.16
CA LYS A 57 2.60 10.23 -13.32
C LYS A 57 3.19 10.74 -11.97
N VAL A 58 2.67 11.84 -11.44
CA VAL A 58 3.22 12.56 -10.30
C VAL A 58 2.42 12.21 -9.05
N PHE A 59 3.15 11.71 -8.06
CA PHE A 59 2.62 11.51 -6.72
C PHE A 59 2.76 12.78 -5.88
N ARG A 60 1.91 12.92 -4.87
CA ARG A 60 2.13 13.81 -3.73
C ARG A 60 3.32 13.29 -2.90
N GLU A 61 3.82 14.13 -2.02
CA GLU A 61 4.83 13.72 -1.05
C GLU A 61 4.32 12.52 -0.23
N ALA A 62 5.24 11.59 0.06
CA ALA A 62 4.89 10.39 0.80
C ALA A 62 4.51 10.75 2.25
N VAL A 63 3.47 10.10 2.76
CA VAL A 63 3.09 10.18 4.17
C VAL A 63 3.51 8.91 4.87
N VAL A 64 4.08 9.03 6.07
CA VAL A 64 4.44 7.90 6.92
C VAL A 64 3.34 7.68 7.96
N ILE A 65 2.79 6.47 7.99
CA ILE A 65 1.78 6.04 8.97
C ILE A 65 2.40 4.94 9.81
N ARG A 66 2.42 5.12 11.13
CA ARG A 66 2.88 4.08 12.05
C ARG A 66 1.76 3.10 12.35
N ASP A 67 2.05 1.82 12.18
CA ASP A 67 1.12 0.72 12.42
C ASP A 67 1.58 -0.18 13.57
N PHE A 68 0.78 -1.19 13.92
CA PHE A 68 1.09 -2.14 14.97
C PHE A 68 2.38 -2.92 14.65
N PRO A 69 3.24 -3.14 15.66
CA PRO A 69 4.45 -3.93 15.47
C PRO A 69 4.17 -5.34 14.97
N ILE A 70 4.99 -5.81 14.03
CA ILE A 70 4.98 -7.19 13.56
C ILE A 70 6.26 -7.86 14.07
N ARG A 71 6.11 -8.91 14.88
CA ARG A 71 7.22 -9.73 15.40
C ARG A 71 8.33 -8.89 16.07
N ASN A 72 7.95 -7.99 16.98
CA ASN A 72 8.83 -7.06 17.70
C ASN A 72 9.54 -6.01 16.83
N LYS A 73 9.12 -5.84 15.58
CA LYS A 73 9.59 -4.74 14.72
C LYS A 73 8.48 -3.72 14.60
N GLY A 74 8.83 -2.44 14.68
CA GLY A 74 7.90 -1.37 14.29
C GLY A 74 7.47 -1.55 12.84
N VAL A 75 6.33 -0.98 12.47
CA VAL A 75 5.85 -0.98 11.09
C VAL A 75 5.51 0.44 10.69
N ASP A 76 6.12 0.90 9.60
CA ASP A 76 5.80 2.17 8.97
C ASP A 76 5.25 1.90 7.56
N LEU A 77 4.01 2.34 7.30
CA LEU A 77 3.42 2.38 5.97
C LEU A 77 3.79 3.71 5.31
N ILE A 78 4.46 3.66 4.16
CA ILE A 78 4.95 4.83 3.43
C ILE A 78 4.08 4.99 2.19
N VAL A 79 3.12 5.90 2.28
CA VAL A 79 2.00 6.01 1.34
C VAL A 79 2.17 7.20 0.40
N ARG A 80 2.18 6.93 -0.91
CA ARG A 80 2.16 7.96 -1.96
C ARG A 80 0.80 8.00 -2.64
N ARG A 81 0.17 9.16 -2.58
CA ARG A 81 -1.13 9.45 -3.23
C ARG A 81 -0.92 10.14 -4.57
N ARG A 82 -1.83 9.98 -5.51
CA ARG A 82 -1.81 10.73 -6.77
C ARG A 82 -2.18 12.19 -6.53
N ARG A 83 -1.71 13.08 -7.41
CA ARG A 83 -2.11 14.49 -7.36
C ARG A 83 -3.58 14.64 -7.70
#